data_AF-A0A958S1S5-F1
#
_entry.id   AF-A0A958S1S5-F1
#
_cell.length_a   1.000
_cell.length_b   1.000
_cell.length_c   1.000
_cell.angle_alpha   90.00
_cell.angle_beta   90.00
_cell.angle_gamma   90.00
#
_symmetry.space_group_name_H-M   'P 1'
#
loop_
_entity.id
_entity.type
_entity.pdbx_description
1 polymer ?
#
loop_
_entity_poly.entity_id
_entity_poly.type
_entity_poly.pdbx_seq_one_letter_code
_entity_poly.pdbx_strand_id
1 'polypeptide(L)'
;MTRSPINIIKNYVPESSLPILQKWFEQRPFELRIPKKRASKFGDFRASTGMELPKISVNGNLNEYAFLITLTHEFAHLLVWHQHKHHVKAHGTEWKNEFRRLMQVLLNRAIFPDRLTEILRKHMINPAASSARDEQLIKELKRYDASNTALHLSDLPEGAQFRLNNNRIFIKGKKRRTRYLCTELSSKREYLVHGIAEVTPVG
;
A
#
# COMPACT_ATOMS: atom_id res chain seq x y z
N MET A 1 -19.67 12.39 9.19
CA MET A 1 -19.63 11.37 8.12
C MET A 1 -18.31 10.62 8.23
N THR A 2 -18.30 9.43 8.82
CA THR A 2 -17.13 8.54 8.81
C THR A 2 -16.83 8.20 7.36
N ARG A 3 -15.66 8.63 6.84
CA ARG A 3 -15.20 8.24 5.51
C ARG A 3 -15.15 6.71 5.50
N SER A 4 -15.86 6.06 4.57
CA SER A 4 -15.76 4.61 4.38
C SER A 4 -14.28 4.22 4.27
N PRO A 5 -13.77 3.27 5.07
CA PRO A 5 -12.35 2.87 5.03
C PRO A 5 -11.87 2.47 3.63
N ILE A 6 -12.80 2.06 2.75
CA ILE A 6 -12.51 1.71 1.36
C ILE A 6 -11.94 2.89 0.56
N ASN A 7 -12.44 4.11 0.80
CA ASN A 7 -11.98 5.32 0.11
C ASN A 7 -10.55 5.70 0.51
N ILE A 8 -10.09 5.22 1.66
CA ILE A 8 -8.73 5.46 2.17
C ILE A 8 -7.75 4.50 1.49
N ILE A 9 -8.14 3.26 1.22
CA ILE A 9 -7.23 2.22 0.68
C ILE A 9 -7.23 2.08 -0.83
N LYS A 10 -8.14 2.71 -1.57
CA LYS A 10 -8.29 2.51 -3.02
C LYS A 10 -7.01 2.73 -3.84
N ASN A 11 -6.06 3.53 -3.34
CA ASN A 11 -4.78 3.80 -3.99
C ASN A 11 -3.62 2.94 -3.45
N TYR A 12 -3.91 1.97 -2.57
CA TYR A 12 -2.93 1.13 -1.88
C TYR A 12 -3.09 -0.36 -2.16
N VAL A 13 -4.12 -0.76 -2.90
CA VAL A 13 -4.41 -2.17 -3.23
C VAL A 13 -4.84 -2.27 -4.69
N PRO A 14 -4.74 -3.46 -5.31
CA PRO A 14 -5.30 -3.68 -6.64
C PRO A 14 -6.80 -3.37 -6.65
N GLU A 15 -7.26 -2.63 -7.65
CA GLU A 15 -8.68 -2.21 -7.76
C GLU A 15 -9.64 -3.41 -7.72
N SER A 16 -9.25 -4.52 -8.34
CA SER A 16 -10.00 -5.78 -8.34
C SER A 16 -10.25 -6.38 -6.95
N SER A 17 -9.46 -5.98 -5.93
CA SER A 17 -9.62 -6.45 -4.55
C SER A 17 -10.67 -5.66 -3.75
N LEU A 18 -11.04 -4.46 -4.19
CA LEU A 18 -11.90 -3.55 -3.42
C LEU A 18 -13.27 -4.15 -3.07
N PRO A 19 -13.99 -4.85 -3.96
CA PRO A 19 -15.28 -5.46 -3.61
C PRO A 19 -15.15 -6.53 -2.52
N ILE A 20 -14.02 -7.22 -2.46
CA ILE A 20 -13.74 -8.25 -1.43
C ILE A 20 -13.48 -7.55 -0.09
N LEU A 21 -12.62 -6.52 -0.09
CA LEU A 21 -12.28 -5.77 1.11
C LEU A 21 -13.47 -5.01 1.69
N GLN A 22 -14.36 -4.50 0.84
CA GLN A 22 -15.60 -3.87 1.28
C GLN A 22 -16.45 -4.85 2.11
N LYS A 23 -16.70 -6.05 1.57
CA LYS A 23 -17.43 -7.11 2.30
C LYS A 23 -16.72 -7.56 3.57
N TRP A 24 -15.40 -7.52 3.60
CA TRP A 24 -14.64 -7.82 4.80
C TRP A 24 -14.84 -6.74 5.86
N PHE A 25 -14.71 -5.47 5.48
CA PHE A 25 -14.82 -4.34 6.40
C PHE A 25 -16.23 -4.17 6.98
N GLU A 26 -17.25 -4.65 6.30
CA GLU A 26 -18.63 -4.74 6.82
C GLU A 26 -18.79 -5.77 7.94
N GLN A 27 -17.88 -6.75 8.07
CA GLN A 27 -18.00 -7.78 9.09
C GLN A 27 -17.82 -7.20 10.49
N ARG A 28 -16.85 -6.30 10.70
CA ARG A 28 -16.52 -5.77 12.03
C ARG A 28 -16.06 -4.33 11.97
N PRO A 29 -16.45 -3.48 12.93
CA PRO A 29 -15.94 -2.12 13.01
C PRO A 29 -14.49 -2.11 13.50
N PHE A 30 -13.66 -1.29 12.87
CA PHE A 30 -12.29 -1.02 13.27
C PHE A 30 -11.86 0.35 12.72
N GLU A 31 -10.81 0.92 13.29
CA GLU A 31 -10.17 2.12 12.78
C GLU A 31 -8.98 1.73 11.90
N LEU A 32 -8.94 2.23 10.66
CA LEU A 32 -7.83 2.00 9.73
C LEU A 32 -6.89 3.21 9.69
N ARG A 33 -5.58 2.96 9.81
CA ARG A 33 -4.53 3.99 9.69
C ARG A 33 -3.48 3.63 8.65
N ILE A 34 -3.06 4.61 7.86
CA ILE A 34 -1.99 4.44 6.85
C ILE A 34 -0.84 5.42 7.14
N PRO A 35 0.06 5.08 8.09
CA PRO A 35 1.26 5.88 8.33
C PRO A 35 2.23 5.83 7.13
N LYS A 36 2.96 6.93 6.88
CA LYS A 36 3.89 7.02 5.74
C LYS A 36 4.99 5.96 5.74
N LYS A 37 5.68 5.74 6.86
CA LYS A 37 6.72 4.70 7.00
C LYS A 37 7.00 4.44 8.47
N ARG A 38 7.05 3.17 8.87
CA ARG A 38 7.62 2.72 10.15
C ARG A 38 8.73 1.72 9.85
N ALA A 39 9.92 1.94 10.42
CA ALA A 39 11.07 1.06 10.18
C ALA A 39 10.92 -0.32 10.84
N SER A 40 10.15 -0.42 11.92
CA SER A 40 10.06 -1.63 12.75
C SER A 40 8.99 -2.64 12.33
N LYS A 41 8.00 -2.25 11.51
CA LYS A 41 6.91 -3.14 11.08
C LYS A 41 6.17 -2.62 9.85
N PHE A 42 5.66 -3.55 9.03
CA PHE A 42 4.84 -3.27 7.86
C PHE A 42 3.35 -3.04 8.21
N GLY A 43 2.84 -3.78 9.19
CA GLY A 43 1.47 -3.70 9.70
C GLY A 43 1.44 -3.77 11.22
N ASP A 44 0.29 -3.44 11.82
CA ASP A 44 0.02 -3.64 13.25
C ASP A 44 -1.50 -3.68 13.48
N PHE A 45 -1.98 -4.76 14.08
CA PHE A 45 -3.28 -4.84 14.72
C PHE A 45 -3.16 -4.53 16.21
N ARG A 46 -4.11 -3.74 16.74
CA ARG A 46 -4.28 -3.51 18.17
C ARG A 46 -5.72 -3.77 18.57
N ALA A 47 -5.88 -4.67 19.53
CA ALA A 47 -7.14 -4.90 20.20
C ALA A 47 -7.65 -3.61 20.87
N SER A 48 -8.97 -3.50 21.03
CA SER A 48 -9.58 -2.43 21.81
C SER A 48 -9.34 -2.63 23.31
N THR A 49 -9.10 -1.52 24.00
CA THR A 49 -9.14 -1.43 25.46
C THR A 49 -10.32 -0.55 25.84
N GLY A 50 -11.35 -1.14 26.47
CA GLY A 50 -12.56 -0.40 26.84
C GLY A 50 -13.47 -0.09 25.66
N MET A 51 -13.89 1.17 25.53
CA MET A 51 -14.88 1.63 24.52
C MET A 51 -14.27 1.97 23.14
N GLU A 52 -12.95 1.93 22.99
CA GLU A 52 -12.32 2.24 21.71
C GLU A 52 -12.55 1.14 20.66
N LEU A 53 -12.52 1.49 19.37
CA LEU A 53 -12.48 0.50 18.30
C LEU A 53 -11.10 -0.15 18.21
N PRO A 54 -11.02 -1.44 17.82
CA PRO A 54 -9.76 -2.05 17.40
C PRO A 54 -9.12 -1.25 16.26
N LYS A 55 -7.79 -1.25 16.20
CA LYS A 55 -7.03 -0.46 15.23
C LYS A 55 -6.22 -1.38 14.32
N ILE A 56 -6.32 -1.16 13.01
CA ILE A 56 -5.42 -1.75 12.02
C ILE A 56 -4.58 -0.62 11.43
N SER A 57 -3.28 -0.84 11.31
CA SER A 57 -2.39 0.07 10.61
C SER A 57 -1.51 -0.66 9.62
N VAL A 58 -1.35 -0.10 8.42
CA VAL A 58 -0.49 -0.65 7.36
C VAL A 58 0.36 0.48 6.80
N ASN A 59 1.66 0.26 6.64
CA ASN A 59 2.55 1.28 6.11
C ASN A 59 2.17 1.64 4.66
N GLY A 60 1.98 2.93 4.39
CA GLY A 60 1.56 3.44 3.09
C GLY A 60 2.64 3.45 2.02
N ASN A 61 3.88 3.10 2.36
CA ASN A 61 4.99 3.02 1.41
C ASN A 61 5.21 1.62 0.81
N LEU A 62 4.30 0.68 1.08
CA LEU A 62 4.33 -0.66 0.49
C LEU A 62 3.74 -0.59 -0.92
N ASN A 63 4.22 -1.44 -1.83
CA ASN A 63 3.52 -1.68 -3.09
C ASN A 63 2.13 -2.30 -2.86
N GLU A 64 1.27 -2.24 -3.87
CA GLU A 64 -0.14 -2.62 -3.74
C GLU A 64 -0.35 -4.08 -3.26
N TYR A 65 0.50 -5.00 -3.71
CA TYR A 65 0.41 -6.41 -3.30
C TYR A 65 0.94 -6.63 -1.89
N ALA A 66 2.07 -6.02 -1.53
CA ALA A 66 2.62 -6.07 -0.18
C ALA A 66 1.67 -5.43 0.83
N PHE A 67 1.03 -4.32 0.46
CA PHE A 67 0.01 -3.68 1.28
C PHE A 67 -1.21 -4.59 1.47
N LEU A 68 -1.74 -5.17 0.39
CA LEU A 68 -2.90 -6.07 0.46
C LEU A 68 -2.64 -7.30 1.34
N ILE A 69 -1.47 -7.94 1.20
CA ILE A 69 -1.08 -9.09 2.02
C ILE A 69 -0.98 -8.67 3.50
N THR A 70 -0.34 -7.54 3.78
CA THR A 70 -0.18 -7.01 5.14
C THR A 70 -1.52 -6.63 5.76
N LEU A 71 -2.40 -5.98 5.01
CA LEU A 71 -3.75 -5.67 5.46
C LEU A 71 -4.53 -6.95 5.79
N THR A 72 -4.41 -7.98 4.93
CA THR A 72 -5.05 -9.29 5.16
C THR A 72 -4.52 -9.98 6.42
N HIS A 73 -3.21 -9.87 6.68
CA HIS A 73 -2.58 -10.35 7.91
C HIS A 73 -3.20 -9.70 9.17
N GLU A 74 -3.27 -8.36 9.19
CA GLU A 74 -3.81 -7.64 10.34
C GLU A 74 -5.32 -7.83 10.48
N PHE A 75 -6.04 -7.98 9.37
CA PHE A 75 -7.48 -8.26 9.39
C PHE A 75 -7.77 -9.66 9.94
N ALA A 76 -6.92 -10.66 9.68
CA ALA A 76 -7.02 -11.98 10.31
C ALA A 76 -6.89 -11.88 11.84
N HIS A 77 -5.97 -11.05 12.36
CA HIS A 77 -5.87 -10.80 13.80
C HIS A 77 -7.16 -10.19 14.37
N LEU A 78 -7.78 -9.24 13.67
CA LEU A 78 -9.06 -8.65 14.10
C LEU A 78 -10.16 -9.71 14.23
N LEU A 79 -10.30 -10.60 13.24
CA LEU A 79 -11.34 -11.63 13.26
C LEU A 79 -11.08 -12.68 14.36
N VAL A 80 -9.84 -13.11 14.53
CA VAL A 80 -9.45 -14.05 15.60
C VAL A 80 -9.65 -13.41 16.97
N TRP A 81 -9.24 -12.15 17.15
CA TRP A 81 -9.47 -11.43 18.41
C TRP A 81 -10.95 -11.33 18.74
N HIS A 82 -11.80 -11.10 17.74
CA HIS A 82 -13.24 -11.03 17.96
C HIS A 82 -13.79 -12.36 18.50
N GLN A 83 -13.35 -13.50 17.97
CA GLN A 83 -13.84 -14.83 18.34
C GLN A 83 -13.21 -15.38 19.63
N HIS A 84 -11.89 -15.19 19.79
CA HIS A 84 -11.11 -15.90 20.82
C HIS A 84 -10.49 -14.96 21.85
N LYS A 85 -10.44 -13.64 21.59
CA LYS A 85 -9.79 -12.66 22.48
C LYS A 85 -8.35 -13.08 22.80
N HIS A 86 -7.96 -13.08 24.08
CA HIS A 86 -6.62 -13.42 24.56
C HIS A 86 -6.41 -14.92 24.83
N HIS A 87 -7.38 -15.77 24.51
CA HIS A 87 -7.31 -17.21 24.81
C HIS A 87 -6.43 -18.00 23.83
N VAL A 88 -6.01 -17.38 22.73
CA VAL A 88 -5.22 -18.03 21.67
C VAL A 88 -3.91 -17.27 21.46
N LYS A 89 -2.89 -18.01 21.02
CA LYS A 89 -1.58 -17.43 20.74
C LYS A 89 -1.64 -16.53 19.51
N ALA A 90 -0.90 -15.41 19.56
CA ALA A 90 -0.60 -14.64 18.36
C ALA A 90 0.03 -15.56 17.30
N HIS A 91 -0.52 -15.53 16.09
CA HIS A 91 -0.08 -16.37 14.97
C HIS A 91 -0.15 -17.89 15.22
N GLY A 92 -1.01 -18.31 16.16
CA GLY A 92 -1.37 -19.71 16.43
C GLY A 92 -2.22 -20.35 15.33
N THR A 93 -2.74 -21.55 15.59
CA THR A 93 -3.52 -22.34 14.61
C THR A 93 -4.73 -21.57 14.08
N GLU A 94 -5.44 -20.87 14.96
CA GLU A 94 -6.63 -20.08 14.65
C GLU A 94 -6.29 -18.96 13.68
N TRP A 95 -5.24 -18.20 13.98
CA TRP A 95 -4.77 -17.14 13.09
C TRP A 95 -4.25 -17.66 11.76
N LYS A 96 -3.47 -18.76 11.75
CA LYS A 96 -2.99 -19.34 10.50
C LYS A 96 -4.14 -19.82 9.62
N ASN A 97 -5.16 -20.44 10.21
CA ASN A 97 -6.35 -20.89 9.49
C ASN A 97 -7.13 -19.70 8.91
N GLU A 98 -7.34 -18.66 9.70
CA GLU A 98 -8.08 -17.48 9.26
C GLU A 98 -7.32 -16.71 8.18
N PHE A 99 -6.00 -16.52 8.35
CA PHE A 99 -5.16 -15.88 7.34
C PHE A 99 -5.15 -16.66 6.01
N ARG A 100 -5.02 -18.00 6.06
CA ARG A 100 -5.13 -18.84 4.85
C ARG A 100 -6.50 -18.69 4.18
N ARG A 101 -7.58 -18.71 4.96
CA ARG A 101 -8.95 -18.59 4.44
C ARG A 101 -9.13 -17.28 3.67
N LEU A 102 -8.68 -16.17 4.24
CA LEU A 102 -8.76 -14.85 3.60
C LEU A 102 -7.88 -14.78 2.34
N MET A 103 -6.62 -15.25 2.42
CA MET A 103 -5.72 -15.28 1.27
C MET A 103 -6.23 -16.16 0.13
N GLN A 104 -6.88 -17.29 0.43
CA GLN A 104 -7.46 -18.17 -0.58
C GLN A 104 -8.57 -17.48 -1.38
N VAL A 105 -9.38 -16.62 -0.75
CA VAL A 105 -10.38 -15.81 -1.47
C VAL A 105 -9.70 -14.90 -2.49
N LEU A 106 -8.62 -14.22 -2.11
CA LEU A 106 -7.87 -13.34 -3.02
C LEU A 106 -7.20 -14.13 -4.16
N LEU A 107 -6.60 -15.28 -3.86
CA LEU A 107 -5.95 -16.14 -4.86
C LEU A 107 -6.97 -16.72 -5.85
N ASN A 108 -8.13 -17.17 -5.39
CA ASN A 108 -9.18 -17.72 -6.26
C ASN A 108 -9.84 -16.67 -7.16
N ARG A 109 -9.72 -15.39 -6.79
CA ARG A 109 -10.22 -14.25 -7.58
C ARG A 109 -9.15 -13.67 -8.51
N ALA A 110 -8.00 -14.34 -8.63
CA ALA A 110 -6.89 -13.92 -9.50
C ALA A 110 -6.45 -12.46 -9.26
N ILE A 111 -6.42 -12.04 -7.99
CA ILE A 111 -6.02 -10.67 -7.61
C ILE A 111 -4.52 -10.43 -7.82
N PHE A 112 -3.71 -11.47 -7.71
CA PHE A 112 -2.25 -11.39 -7.82
C PHE A 112 -1.76 -11.90 -9.19
N PRO A 113 -0.67 -11.34 -9.74
CA PRO A 113 -0.01 -11.85 -10.94
C PRO A 113 0.38 -13.33 -10.79
N ASP A 114 0.40 -14.08 -11.89
CA ASP A 114 0.58 -15.55 -11.88
C ASP A 114 1.80 -16.01 -11.09
N ARG A 115 2.95 -15.37 -11.29
CA ARG A 115 4.19 -15.72 -10.59
C ARG A 115 4.08 -15.47 -9.08
N LEU A 116 3.47 -14.35 -8.68
CA LEU A 116 3.26 -14.05 -7.27
C LEU A 116 2.22 -15.01 -6.65
N THR A 117 1.18 -15.37 -7.41
CA THR A 117 0.18 -16.37 -7.02
C THR A 117 0.81 -17.72 -6.70
N GLU A 118 1.74 -18.21 -7.53
CA GLU A 118 2.43 -19.48 -7.28
C GLU A 118 3.23 -19.46 -5.96
N ILE A 119 3.98 -18.38 -5.73
CA ILE A 119 4.78 -18.21 -4.53
C ILE A 119 3.89 -18.09 -3.29
N LEU A 120 2.79 -17.32 -3.38
CA LEU A 120 1.83 -17.19 -2.30
C LEU A 120 1.15 -18.51 -1.95
N ARG A 121 0.81 -19.36 -2.93
CA ARG A 121 0.26 -20.70 -2.66
C ARG A 121 1.20 -21.54 -1.81
N LYS A 122 2.50 -21.50 -2.10
CA LYS A 122 3.53 -22.19 -1.29
C LYS A 122 3.65 -21.58 0.10
N HIS A 123 3.70 -20.25 0.18
CA HIS A 123 3.76 -19.51 1.46
C HIS A 123 2.57 -19.84 2.38
N MET A 124 1.38 -20.02 1.82
CA MET A 124 0.15 -20.29 2.57
C MET A 124 0.07 -21.71 3.15
N ILE A 125 0.93 -22.67 2.78
CA ILE A 125 0.95 -24.00 3.40
C ILE A 125 1.22 -23.86 4.91
N ASN A 126 2.24 -23.08 5.27
CA ASN A 126 2.57 -22.74 6.64
C ASN A 126 2.93 -21.25 6.73
N PRO A 127 1.92 -20.35 6.84
CA PRO A 127 2.19 -18.93 6.80
C PRO A 127 2.97 -18.50 8.03
N ALA A 128 4.09 -17.83 7.78
CA ALA A 128 4.91 -17.26 8.84
C ALA A 128 4.21 -16.03 9.46
N ALA A 129 4.52 -15.76 10.73
CA ALA A 129 4.04 -14.58 11.44
C ALA A 129 4.49 -13.25 10.79
N SER A 130 5.50 -13.29 9.93
CA SER A 130 5.93 -12.15 9.12
C SER A 130 6.33 -12.64 7.74
N SER A 131 5.78 -12.01 6.70
CA SER A 131 6.22 -12.23 5.31
C SER A 131 7.69 -11.86 5.12
N ALA A 132 8.29 -11.06 6.02
CA ALA A 132 9.71 -10.72 6.00
C ALA A 132 10.65 -11.92 6.31
N ARG A 133 10.11 -13.09 6.64
CA ARG A 133 10.89 -14.33 6.84
C ARG A 133 10.87 -15.25 5.62
N ASP A 134 10.03 -14.96 4.62
CA ASP A 134 9.97 -15.71 3.37
C ASP A 134 10.77 -14.97 2.30
N GLU A 135 12.03 -15.36 2.12
CA GLU A 135 12.95 -14.69 1.20
C GLU A 135 12.43 -14.69 -0.24
N GLN A 136 11.80 -15.79 -0.68
CA GLN A 136 11.27 -15.91 -2.03
C GLN A 136 10.10 -14.95 -2.24
N LEU A 137 9.18 -14.87 -1.28
CA LEU A 137 8.06 -13.94 -1.32
C LEU A 137 8.55 -12.49 -1.27
N ILE A 138 9.51 -12.15 -0.40
CA ILE A 138 10.09 -10.80 -0.34
C ILE A 138 10.72 -10.42 -1.68
N LYS A 139 11.54 -11.31 -2.25
CA LYS A 139 12.23 -11.07 -3.51
C LYS A 139 11.25 -10.83 -4.65
N GLU A 140 10.16 -11.60 -4.70
CA GLU A 140 9.13 -11.41 -5.71
C GLU A 140 8.35 -10.10 -5.47
N LEU A 141 7.94 -9.81 -4.22
CA LEU A 141 7.24 -8.56 -3.87
C LEU A 141 8.06 -7.31 -4.19
N LYS A 142 9.39 -7.37 -4.02
CA LYS A 142 10.31 -6.28 -4.38
C LYS A 142 10.31 -5.94 -5.87
N ARG A 143 9.86 -6.85 -6.74
CA ARG A 143 9.72 -6.55 -8.18
C ARG A 143 8.55 -5.62 -8.47
N TYR A 144 7.61 -5.53 -7.52
CA TYR A 144 6.46 -4.64 -7.56
C TYR A 144 6.65 -3.41 -6.66
N ASP A 145 7.69 -3.38 -5.82
CA ASP A 145 8.16 -2.12 -5.26
C ASP A 145 8.48 -1.23 -6.44
N ALA A 146 7.73 -0.13 -6.57
CA ALA A 146 8.04 0.85 -7.57
C ALA A 146 9.50 1.27 -7.35
N SER A 147 10.35 1.11 -8.36
CA SER A 147 11.29 2.19 -8.67
C SER A 147 10.42 3.39 -8.98
N ASN A 148 9.96 4.10 -7.93
CA ASN A 148 9.01 5.21 -7.95
C ASN A 148 8.59 5.62 -9.38
N THR A 149 7.54 5.00 -9.92
CA THR A 149 7.10 5.27 -11.32
C THR A 149 6.56 6.68 -11.48
N ALA A 150 6.32 7.39 -10.38
CA ALA A 150 6.30 8.83 -10.36
C ALA A 150 7.73 9.36 -10.55
N LEU A 151 8.05 9.72 -11.80
CA LEU A 151 9.20 10.57 -12.10
C LEU A 151 9.05 11.86 -11.31
N HIS A 152 10.07 12.23 -10.54
CA HIS A 152 10.10 13.54 -9.94
C HIS A 152 10.78 14.53 -10.87
N LEU A 153 10.47 15.82 -10.70
CA LEU A 153 11.13 16.87 -11.46
C LEU A 153 12.65 16.82 -11.34
N SER A 154 13.21 16.40 -10.20
CA SER A 154 14.66 16.24 -10.01
C SER A 154 15.30 15.30 -11.02
N ASP A 155 14.54 14.32 -11.51
CA ASP A 155 15.03 13.18 -12.27
C ASP A 155 15.09 13.46 -13.78
N LEU A 156 14.47 14.54 -14.25
CA LEU A 156 14.50 14.98 -15.65
C LEU A 156 15.77 15.80 -15.98
N PRO A 157 16.29 15.79 -17.22
CA PRO A 157 17.37 16.69 -17.61
C PRO A 157 16.88 18.16 -17.68
N GLU A 158 17.80 19.12 -17.51
CA GLU A 158 17.50 20.53 -17.80
C GLU A 158 17.09 20.68 -19.28
N GLY A 159 16.07 21.47 -19.57
CA GLY A 159 15.44 21.57 -20.88
C GLY A 159 14.31 20.57 -21.14
N ALA A 160 14.13 19.54 -20.30
CA ALA A 160 13.04 18.57 -20.47
C ALA A 160 11.66 19.22 -20.33
N GLN A 161 10.73 18.82 -21.19
CA GLN A 161 9.33 19.17 -21.08
C GLN A 161 8.60 18.17 -20.17
N PHE A 162 7.74 18.68 -19.30
CA PHE A 162 6.98 17.86 -18.36
C PHE A 162 5.62 18.47 -18.02
N ARG A 163 4.71 17.63 -17.56
CA ARG A 163 3.35 17.97 -17.15
C ARG A 163 3.21 17.86 -15.63
N LEU A 164 2.54 18.84 -15.04
CA LEU A 164 2.07 18.80 -13.65
C LEU A 164 0.58 18.44 -13.58
N ASN A 165 0.08 18.07 -12.40
CA ASN A 165 -1.28 17.54 -12.13
C ASN A 165 -2.48 18.34 -12.70
N ASN A 166 -2.27 19.54 -13.24
CA ASN A 166 -3.27 20.40 -13.87
C ASN A 166 -3.15 20.45 -15.41
N ASN A 167 -2.49 19.45 -16.03
CA ASN A 167 -2.21 19.37 -17.47
C ASN A 167 -1.37 20.50 -18.07
N ARG A 168 -0.85 21.42 -17.26
CA ARG A 168 0.06 22.47 -17.72
C ARG A 168 1.43 21.87 -18.04
N ILE A 169 2.01 22.31 -19.15
CA ILE A 169 3.31 21.84 -19.65
C ILE A 169 4.37 22.89 -19.34
N PHE A 170 5.49 22.43 -18.80
CA PHE A 170 6.62 23.25 -18.38
C PHE A 170 7.91 22.73 -18.99
N ILE A 171 8.90 23.61 -19.12
CA ILE A 171 10.29 23.25 -19.40
C ILE A 171 11.08 23.36 -18.11
N LYS A 172 11.86 22.33 -17.77
CA LYS A 172 12.76 22.36 -16.60
C LYS A 172 13.94 23.31 -16.86
N GLY A 173 14.15 24.29 -16.00
CA GLY A 173 15.34 25.14 -16.01
C GLY A 173 16.24 24.89 -14.79
N LYS A 174 17.03 25.91 -14.44
CA LYS A 174 18.11 25.82 -13.44
C LYS A 174 17.60 25.46 -12.04
N LYS A 175 18.38 24.64 -11.32
CA LYS A 175 18.16 24.32 -9.90
C LYS A 175 18.42 25.53 -9.00
N ARG A 176 17.58 25.69 -7.97
CA ARG A 176 17.63 26.70 -6.90
C ARG A 176 17.34 26.03 -5.56
N ARG A 177 18.39 25.62 -4.83
CA ARG A 177 18.32 24.83 -3.58
C ARG A 177 17.50 23.54 -3.78
N THR A 178 16.25 23.50 -3.33
CA THR A 178 15.32 22.35 -3.43
C THR A 178 14.31 22.45 -4.57
N ARG A 179 14.29 23.57 -5.31
CA ARG A 179 13.35 23.84 -6.40
C ARG A 179 14.06 24.04 -7.74
N TYR A 180 13.32 24.01 -8.83
CA TYR A 180 13.78 24.32 -10.18
C TYR A 180 12.98 25.50 -10.74
N LEU A 181 13.64 26.39 -11.47
CA LEU A 181 12.99 27.46 -12.21
C LEU A 181 12.44 26.87 -13.51
N CYS A 182 11.13 26.76 -13.63
CA CYS A 182 10.45 26.12 -14.75
C CYS A 182 9.60 27.13 -15.51
N THR A 183 9.68 27.11 -16.84
CA THR A 183 8.92 28.02 -17.70
C THR A 183 7.67 27.31 -18.21
N GLU A 184 6.49 27.88 -17.98
CA GLU A 184 5.25 27.36 -18.56
C GLU A 184 5.20 27.65 -20.07
N LEU A 185 4.86 26.64 -20.88
CA LEU A 185 4.85 26.80 -22.34
C LEU A 185 3.78 27.78 -22.86
N SER A 186 2.58 27.76 -22.26
CA SER A 186 1.42 28.55 -22.70
C SER A 186 1.56 30.04 -22.35
N SER A 187 1.98 30.34 -21.12
CA SER A 187 2.03 31.71 -20.61
C SER A 187 3.42 32.34 -20.66
N LYS A 188 4.47 31.54 -20.91
CA LYS A 188 5.89 31.93 -20.80
C LYS A 188 6.32 32.42 -19.41
N ARG A 189 5.46 32.28 -18.39
CA ARG A 189 5.78 32.66 -17.00
C ARG A 189 6.68 31.62 -16.35
N GLU A 190 7.53 32.10 -15.45
CA GLU A 190 8.43 31.26 -14.67
C GLU A 190 7.82 30.88 -13.32
N TYR A 191 8.08 29.66 -12.87
CA TYR A 191 7.58 29.08 -11.63
C TYR A 191 8.69 28.32 -10.92
N LEU A 192 8.73 28.39 -9.58
CA LEU A 192 9.59 27.54 -8.77
C LEU A 192 8.85 26.25 -8.41
N VAL A 193 9.23 25.14 -9.05
CA VAL A 193 8.64 23.82 -8.80
C VAL A 193 9.56 22.99 -7.91
N HIS A 194 9.02 22.33 -6.89
CA HIS A 194 9.84 21.51 -5.99
C HIS A 194 10.41 20.30 -6.71
N GLY A 195 11.67 19.93 -6.43
CA GLY A 195 12.32 18.80 -7.07
C GLY A 195 11.65 17.45 -6.84
N ILE A 196 10.81 17.31 -5.81
CA ILE A 196 10.05 16.09 -5.49
C ILE A 196 8.62 16.16 -6.03
N ALA A 197 8.29 17.17 -6.82
CA ALA A 197 7.00 17.20 -7.49
C ALA A 197 6.96 16.04 -8.48
N GLU A 198 5.93 15.22 -8.39
CA GLU A 198 5.65 14.17 -9.37
C GLU A 198 5.28 14.82 -10.71
N VAL A 199 5.88 14.33 -11.78
CA VAL A 199 5.76 14.88 -13.13
C VAL A 199 5.58 13.77 -14.16
N THR A 200 4.93 14.09 -15.27
CA THR A 200 4.88 13.22 -16.45
C THR A 200 5.71 13.86 -17.57
N PRO A 201 6.75 13.21 -18.12
CA PRO A 201 7.47 13.73 -19.27
C PRO A 201 6.55 13.99 -20.46
N VAL A 202 6.89 15.01 -21.26
CA VAL A 202 6.23 15.32 -22.52
C VAL A 202 7.30 15.33 -23.59
N GLY A 203 7.45 14.21 -24.30
CA GLY A 203 8.56 13.98 -25.24
C GLY A 203 9.36 12.76 -24.84
#